data_AF-A0A962BI57-F1
#
_entry.id   AF-A0A962BI57-F1
#
_cell.length_a   1.000
_cell.length_b   1.000
_cell.length_c   1.000
_cell.angle_alpha   90.00
_cell.angle_beta   90.00
_cell.angle_gamma   90.00
#
_symmetry.space_group_name_H-M   'P 1'
#
loop_
_entity.id
_entity.type
_entity.pdbx_description
1 polymer ?
#
loop_
_entity_poly.entity_id
_entity_poly.type
_entity_poly.pdbx_seq_one_letter_code
_entity_poly.pdbx_strand_id
1 'polypeptide(L)'
;MKGNDFKKQTSSISAARAMEILKEGGFVVAVYRELPEIKKAYRKDVLAARRKYGEHAAISASGRSITMVGRHVESGEVVTVLVPLEDMLGHGAVTALTQKTGLVFSN
;
A
#
# COMPACT_ATOMS: atom_id res chain seq x y z
N MET A 1 -19.42 36.18 10.23
CA MET A 1 -18.42 35.11 10.29
C MET A 1 -18.58 34.24 9.05
N LYS A 2 -17.58 34.21 8.16
CA LYS A 2 -17.60 33.32 6.99
C LYS A 2 -17.42 31.89 7.49
N GLY A 3 -18.48 31.10 7.45
CA GLY A 3 -18.39 29.65 7.69
C GLY A 3 -17.50 29.07 6.61
N ASN A 4 -16.29 28.65 6.97
CA ASN A 4 -15.48 27.83 6.10
C ASN A 4 -16.27 26.55 5.82
N ASP A 5 -16.77 26.43 4.60
CA ASP A 5 -17.10 25.14 3.99
C ASP A 5 -15.83 24.31 3.96
N PHE A 6 -15.51 23.65 5.09
CA PHE A 6 -14.65 22.48 5.08
C PHE A 6 -15.44 21.39 4.34
N LYS A 7 -15.47 21.49 3.00
CA LYS A 7 -15.66 20.33 2.14
C LYS A 7 -14.63 19.32 2.63
N LYS A 8 -15.10 18.34 3.42
CA LYS A 8 -14.34 17.12 3.70
C LYS A 8 -14.02 16.55 2.33
N GLN A 9 -12.86 16.90 1.79
CA GLN A 9 -12.32 16.25 0.63
C GLN A 9 -12.03 14.83 1.10
N THR A 10 -13.00 13.95 0.88
CA THR A 10 -12.82 12.50 0.96
C THR A 10 -12.00 12.12 -0.26
N SER A 11 -10.71 12.47 -0.25
CA SER A 11 -9.78 12.03 -1.27
C SER A 11 -9.62 10.53 -1.11
N SER A 12 -10.32 9.80 -1.98
CA SER A 12 -10.06 8.40 -2.23
C SER A 12 -9.06 8.33 -3.37
N ILE A 13 -8.01 7.55 -3.21
CA ILE A 13 -6.97 7.34 -4.23
C ILE A 13 -6.98 5.87 -4.62
N SER A 14 -6.74 5.56 -5.89
CA SER A 14 -6.63 4.15 -6.29
C SER A 14 -5.42 3.48 -5.63
N ALA A 15 -5.55 2.20 -5.29
CA ALA A 15 -4.42 1.40 -4.81
C ALA A 15 -3.22 1.43 -5.79
N ALA A 16 -3.50 1.47 -7.09
CA ALA A 16 -2.48 1.60 -8.15
C ALA A 16 -1.68 2.90 -8.01
N ARG A 17 -2.37 4.05 -7.91
CA ARG A 17 -1.72 5.35 -7.76
C ARG A 17 -0.95 5.45 -6.44
N ALA A 18 -1.49 4.91 -5.35
CA ALA A 18 -0.77 4.87 -4.08
C ALA A 18 0.54 4.05 -4.17
N MET A 19 0.53 2.91 -4.88
CA MET A 19 1.75 2.14 -5.15
C MET A 19 2.77 2.92 -5.99
N GLU A 20 2.32 3.70 -6.98
CA GLU A 20 3.21 4.54 -7.79
C GLU A 20 3.91 5.60 -6.93
N ILE A 21 3.14 6.33 -6.12
CA ILE A 21 3.67 7.35 -5.19
C ILE A 21 4.69 6.73 -4.24
N LEU A 22 4.41 5.54 -3.70
CA LEU A 22 5.35 4.81 -2.85
C LEU A 22 6.65 4.48 -3.60
N LYS A 23 6.57 3.97 -4.83
CA LYS A 23 7.75 3.66 -5.65
C LYS A 23 8.57 4.91 -5.98
N GLU A 24 7.91 6.01 -6.32
CA GLU A 24 8.55 7.32 -6.54
C GLU A 24 9.25 7.82 -5.26
N GLY A 25 8.65 7.56 -4.09
CA GLY A 25 9.24 7.79 -2.77
C GLY A 25 10.32 6.78 -2.36
N GLY A 26 10.75 5.88 -3.24
CA GLY A 26 11.82 4.91 -2.99
C GLY A 26 11.40 3.68 -2.19
N PHE A 27 10.11 3.44 -1.98
CA PHE A 27 9.64 2.20 -1.39
C PHE A 27 9.72 1.05 -2.40
N VAL A 28 10.21 -0.09 -1.94
CA VAL A 28 10.33 -1.32 -2.74
C VAL A 28 9.42 -2.40 -2.20
N VAL A 29 9.00 -3.31 -3.08
CA VAL A 29 8.24 -4.50 -2.66
C VAL A 29 9.13 -5.37 -1.78
N ALA A 30 8.65 -5.69 -0.57
CA ALA A 30 9.32 -6.66 0.29
C ALA A 30 9.22 -8.06 -0.33
N VAL A 31 10.21 -8.91 -0.04
CA VAL A 31 10.25 -10.28 -0.55
C VAL A 31 10.38 -11.28 0.59
N TYR A 32 9.73 -12.44 0.43
CA TYR A 32 9.90 -13.57 1.31
C TYR A 32 11.15 -14.37 0.93
N ARG A 33 11.96 -14.73 1.93
CA ARG A 33 13.06 -15.69 1.75
C ARG A 33 12.53 -17.08 1.40
N GLU A 34 11.44 -17.49 2.05
CA GLU A 34 10.74 -18.74 1.82
C GLU A 34 9.24 -18.46 1.65
N LEU A 35 8.61 -19.07 0.66
CA LEU A 35 7.22 -18.81 0.34
C LEU A 35 6.31 -19.36 1.46
N PRO A 36 5.43 -18.53 2.06
CA PRO A 36 4.53 -19.01 3.09
C PRO A 36 3.50 -19.97 2.52
N GLU A 37 2.96 -20.85 3.37
CA GLU A 37 1.85 -21.72 3.02
C GLU A 37 0.61 -20.90 2.66
N ILE A 38 -0.05 -21.27 1.55
CA ILE A 38 -1.25 -20.58 1.06
C ILE A 38 -2.46 -21.48 1.23
N LYS A 39 -3.46 -20.99 1.96
CA LYS A 39 -4.77 -21.66 2.08
C LYS A 39 -5.42 -21.80 0.71
N LYS A 40 -6.02 -22.97 0.43
CA LYS A 40 -6.65 -23.29 -0.86
C LYS A 40 -7.66 -22.22 -1.31
N ALA A 41 -8.40 -21.62 -0.37
CA ALA A 41 -9.38 -20.57 -0.64
C ALA A 41 -8.79 -19.30 -1.30
N TYR A 42 -7.55 -18.93 -0.98
CA TYR A 42 -6.90 -17.70 -1.47
C TYR A 42 -5.80 -17.96 -2.51
N ARG A 43 -5.58 -19.24 -2.87
CA ARG A 43 -4.50 -19.65 -3.77
C ARG A 43 -4.54 -18.90 -5.09
N LYS A 44 -5.74 -18.71 -5.67
CA LYS A 44 -5.91 -18.00 -6.94
C LYS A 44 -5.42 -16.56 -6.84
N ASP A 45 -5.85 -15.83 -5.80
CA ASP A 45 -5.56 -14.41 -5.62
C ASP A 45 -4.07 -14.19 -5.32
N VAL A 46 -3.49 -15.02 -4.45
CA VAL A 46 -2.05 -14.96 -4.16
C VAL A 46 -1.20 -15.26 -5.40
N LEU A 47 -1.57 -16.27 -6.20
CA LEU A 47 -0.85 -16.58 -7.44
C LEU A 47 -0.98 -15.47 -8.49
N ALA A 48 -2.16 -14.84 -8.61
CA ALA A 48 -2.36 -13.70 -9.49
C ALA A 48 -1.50 -12.50 -9.06
N ALA A 49 -1.47 -12.18 -7.77
CA ALA A 49 -0.63 -11.13 -7.21
C ALA A 49 0.87 -11.42 -7.45
N ARG A 50 1.33 -12.65 -7.20
CA ARG A 50 2.73 -13.06 -7.46
C ARG A 50 3.13 -12.92 -8.92
N ARG A 51 2.27 -13.30 -9.87
CA ARG A 51 2.56 -13.09 -11.31
C ARG A 51 2.76 -11.62 -11.67
N LYS A 52 2.08 -10.71 -10.97
CA LYS A 52 2.16 -9.26 -11.22
C LYS A 52 3.32 -8.58 -10.51
N TYR A 53 3.62 -8.97 -9.27
CA TYR A 53 4.56 -8.27 -8.40
C TYR A 53 5.86 -9.03 -8.10
N GLY A 54 5.97 -10.27 -8.58
CA GLY A 54 7.12 -11.15 -8.36
C GLY A 54 6.74 -12.38 -7.54
N GLU A 55 7.36 -13.52 -7.85
CA GLU A 55 7.07 -14.81 -7.22
C GLU A 55 7.26 -14.77 -5.69
N HIS A 56 8.33 -14.09 -5.25
CA HIS A 56 8.67 -13.93 -3.84
C HIS A 56 8.11 -12.66 -3.22
N ALA A 57 7.29 -11.88 -3.92
CA ALA A 57 6.68 -10.69 -3.35
C ALA A 57 5.95 -11.02 -2.05
N ALA A 58 6.12 -10.16 -1.04
CA ALA A 58 5.48 -10.27 0.25
C ALA A 58 4.00 -9.90 0.14
N ILE A 59 3.21 -10.83 -0.40
CA ILE A 59 1.77 -10.74 -0.55
C ILE A 59 1.11 -11.30 0.71
N SER A 60 0.06 -10.63 1.19
CA SER A 60 -0.73 -11.14 2.32
C SER A 60 -1.34 -12.51 2.03
N ALA A 61 -1.66 -13.26 3.09
CA ALA A 61 -2.19 -14.62 2.96
C ALA A 61 -3.52 -14.71 2.18
N SER A 62 -4.24 -13.59 2.04
CA SER A 62 -5.47 -13.49 1.25
C SER A 62 -5.24 -13.06 -0.19
N GLY A 63 -4.03 -12.67 -0.58
CA GLY A 63 -3.73 -12.14 -1.91
C GLY A 63 -4.15 -10.69 -2.14
N ARG A 64 -4.66 -9.99 -1.12
CA ARG A 64 -5.33 -8.68 -1.28
C ARG A 64 -4.48 -7.47 -0.97
N SER A 65 -3.25 -7.68 -0.52
CA SER A 65 -2.32 -6.59 -0.20
C SER A 65 -0.88 -7.02 -0.40
N ILE A 66 -0.02 -6.04 -0.67
CA ILE A 66 1.42 -6.20 -0.82
C ILE A 66 2.14 -5.40 0.26
N THR A 67 3.22 -5.97 0.78
CA THR A 67 4.10 -5.28 1.71
C THR A 67 5.17 -4.53 0.95
N MET A 68 5.32 -3.23 1.25
CA MET A 68 6.40 -2.39 0.74
C MET A 68 7.24 -1.86 1.89
N VAL A 69 8.54 -1.71 1.66
CA VAL A 69 9.52 -1.22 2.62
C VAL A 69 10.26 -0.05 2.02
N GLY A 70 10.44 1.01 2.80
CA GLY A 70 11.13 2.21 2.37
C GLY A 70 11.53 3.03 3.59
N ARG A 71 12.07 4.22 3.36
CA ARG A 71 12.40 5.16 4.44
C ARG A 71 11.29 6.18 4.59
N HIS A 72 10.93 6.50 5.82
CA HIS A 72 10.08 7.63 6.10
C HIS A 72 10.76 8.92 5.64
N VAL A 73 10.05 9.78 4.92
CA VAL A 73 10.62 10.97 4.24
C VAL A 73 11.30 11.92 5.23
N GLU A 74 10.68 12.18 6.37
CA GLU A 74 11.21 13.13 7.36
C GLU A 74 12.22 12.51 8.34
N SER A 75 11.88 11.41 9.02
CA SER A 75 12.75 10.79 10.03
C SER A 75 13.88 9.93 9.46
N GLY A 76 13.77 9.49 8.20
CA GLY A 76 14.72 8.56 7.57
C GLY A 76 14.65 7.12 8.07
N GLU A 77 13.76 6.82 9.01
CA GLU A 77 13.57 5.48 9.58
C GLU A 77 13.03 4.49 8.55
N VAL A 78 13.45 3.23 8.62
CA VAL A 78 12.92 2.18 7.75
C VAL A 78 11.55 1.76 8.24
N VAL A 79 10.55 1.92 7.38
CA VAL A 79 9.15 1.61 7.67
C VAL A 79 8.58 0.62 6.68
N THR A 80 7.65 -0.20 7.16
CA THR A 80 6.97 -1.22 6.36
C THR A 80 5.49 -0.87 6.25
N VAL A 81 4.94 -0.85 5.03
CA VAL A 81 3.53 -0.53 4.78
C VAL A 81 2.84 -1.66 4.04
N LEU A 82 1.55 -1.83 4.32
CA LEU A 82 0.66 -2.75 3.61
C LEU A 82 -0.19 -1.94 2.65
N VAL A 83 -0.08 -2.25 1.37
CA VAL A 83 -0.83 -1.57 0.31
C VAL A 83 -1.86 -2.54 -0.24
N PRO A 84 -3.16 -2.25 -0.13
CA PRO A 84 -4.21 -3.02 -0.81
C PRO A 84 -3.92 -3.14 -2.31
N LEU A 85 -4.25 -4.28 -2.92
CA LEU A 85 -4.05 -4.55 -4.35
C LEU A 85 -5.32 -4.31 -5.19
N GLU A 86 -6.46 -4.27 -4.52
CA GLU A 86 -7.78 -4.09 -5.11
C GLU A 86 -8.45 -2.87 -4.44
N ASP A 87 -9.27 -2.16 -5.21
CA ASP A 87 -10.06 -1.00 -4.78
C ASP A 87 -9.32 0.34 -4.58
N MET A 88 -10.05 1.26 -3.95
CA MET A 88 -9.71 2.61 -3.58
C MET A 88 -9.32 2.65 -2.11
N LEU A 89 -8.28 3.41 -1.78
CA LEU A 89 -7.92 3.71 -0.41
C LEU A 89 -8.83 4.84 0.09
N GLY A 90 -9.66 4.53 1.09
CA GLY A 90 -10.44 5.52 1.79
C GLY A 90 -9.57 6.45 2.64
N HIS A 91 -10.17 7.56 3.09
CA HIS A 91 -9.46 8.61 3.84
C HIS A 91 -8.64 8.09 5.02
N GLY A 92 -9.17 7.16 5.82
CA GLY A 92 -8.43 6.59 6.96
C GLY A 92 -7.17 5.82 6.54
N ALA A 93 -7.25 5.04 5.45
CA ALA A 93 -6.10 4.31 4.93
C ALA A 93 -5.05 5.25 4.32
N VAL A 94 -5.49 6.30 3.63
CA VAL A 94 -4.63 7.36 3.10
C VAL A 94 -3.90 8.07 4.23
N THR A 95 -4.62 8.54 5.25
CA THR A 95 -4.02 9.22 6.40
C THR A 95 -3.00 8.33 7.12
N ALA A 96 -3.31 7.04 7.30
CA ALA A 96 -2.37 6.09 7.91
C ALA A 96 -1.10 5.90 7.06
N LEU A 97 -1.23 5.83 5.74
CA LEU A 97 -0.07 5.75 4.84
C LEU A 97 0.76 7.04 4.87
N THR A 98 0.12 8.20 4.82
CA THR A 98 0.79 9.50 4.95
C THR A 98 1.59 9.58 6.24
N GLN A 99 0.97 9.26 7.38
CA GLN A 99 1.65 9.30 8.68
C GLN A 99 2.80 8.30 8.78
N LYS A 100 2.66 7.12 8.17
CA LYS A 100 3.66 6.06 8.27
C LYS A 100 4.85 6.25 7.33
N THR A 101 4.68 7.02 6.26
CA THR A 101 5.70 7.17 5.20
C THR A 101 6.24 8.59 5.07
N GLY A 102 5.50 9.59 5.55
CA GLY A 102 5.75 11.01 5.28
C GLY A 102 5.41 11.44 3.85
N LEU A 103 4.82 10.56 3.02
CA LEU A 103 4.44 10.88 1.64
C LEU A 103 3.02 11.45 1.56
N VAL A 104 2.79 12.32 0.58
CA VAL A 104 1.46 12.86 0.28
C VAL A 104 0.79 12.00 -0.79
N PHE A 105 -0.39 11.48 -0.48
CA PHE A 105 -1.18 10.66 -1.40
C PHE A 105 -2.34 11.46 -1.98
N SER A 106 -2.29 11.71 -3.29
CA SER A 106 -3.35 12.37 -4.05
C SER A 106 -3.55 11.69 -5.41
N ASN A 107 -4.76 11.78 -5.98
CA ASN A 107 -5.01 11.36 -7.36
C ASN A 107 -4.23 12.23 -8.35
#